data_AF-A0AAE3WFN5-F1
#
_entry.id   AF-A0AAE3WFN5-F1
#
_cell.length_a   1.000
_cell.length_b   1.000
_cell.length_c   1.000
_cell.angle_alpha   90.00
_cell.angle_beta   90.00
_cell.angle_gamma   90.00
#
_symmetry.space_group_name_H-M   'P 1'
#
loop_
_entity.id
_entity.type
_entity.pdbx_description
1 polymer ?
#
loop_
_entity_poly.entity_id
_entity_poly.type
_entity_poly.pdbx_seq_one_letter_code
_entity_poly.pdbx_strand_id
1 'polypeptide(L)'
;MSRTAIDIHTHFFNGRDVPVVGFLKQTIIRDPHTPVDQDIVSDAFLKLLKFILLINTPTARAELDDMGGQVSPIPPETIRARDQENVAAGIARFAGETGRATAGLSTSGPAEKAILDRIAVEVGAPELRSGLQTPQAQGTALADRIYQTSRADKLAVGEERDYVHRSPFMQTIRWAGLLTRPRLDILAELDRLYGGPGLIRIFSPSLVDFGAWFMTEETVTPVEDQIELVAAIVRRYTDALVLPFAPFCPLRAALEREDDPQLDPLRNVKRAVLELGFLGVKLYPPMGFRPIGNDGKLDWVPRKPRGGAAALDRELEALYLWCIEHEVPLKAHANNSIAAGPNTGRFADPAGWQVLMRDPRFADLQLNLAHFGGFDETAPRGQFTSQGDWEETLAEMVGEFPNLYFDLGYWSEASQTEGDERARVLARTRALLNRSPLMGERMMYGSDWSMLGREPGHPAYLAGVLAALAELGLDEAQTEKVMGGNAARYLGLDREGKQRRRMAFVYAEHPIYQDIFNQ
;
A
#
# COMPACT_ATOMS: atom_id res chain seq x y z
N MET A 1 -17.08 17.93 -1.51
CA MET A 1 -15.65 17.76 -1.85
C MET A 1 -15.41 18.24 -3.28
N SER A 2 -14.18 18.67 -3.55
CA SER A 2 -13.73 19.15 -4.86
C SER A 2 -14.04 18.15 -6.00
N ARG A 3 -14.28 18.68 -7.20
CA ARG A 3 -14.35 17.89 -8.45
C ARG A 3 -13.07 17.09 -8.73
N THR A 4 -11.96 17.48 -8.12
CA THR A 4 -10.63 16.90 -8.27
C THR A 4 -10.19 16.08 -7.05
N ALA A 5 -11.10 15.55 -6.22
CA ALA A 5 -10.66 14.76 -5.07
C ALA A 5 -9.82 13.54 -5.50
N ILE A 6 -8.60 13.46 -4.96
CA ILE A 6 -7.57 12.47 -5.30
C ILE A 6 -7.18 11.70 -4.05
N ASP A 7 -7.30 10.37 -4.10
CA ASP A 7 -6.55 9.50 -3.20
C ASP A 7 -5.13 9.33 -3.77
N ILE A 8 -4.19 10.10 -3.23
CA ILE A 8 -2.81 10.11 -3.73
C ILE A 8 -2.05 8.85 -3.33
N HIS A 9 -2.56 8.01 -2.43
CA HIS A 9 -1.82 6.87 -1.92
C HIS A 9 -2.75 5.68 -1.72
N THR A 10 -2.70 4.75 -2.66
CA THR A 10 -3.42 3.48 -2.56
C THR A 10 -2.62 2.38 -3.27
N HIS A 11 -3.13 1.17 -3.24
CA HIS A 11 -2.54 -0.09 -3.66
C HIS A 11 -3.67 -1.08 -3.96
N PHE A 12 -3.68 -1.62 -5.17
CA PHE A 12 -4.43 -2.84 -5.47
C PHE A 12 -3.44 -3.89 -5.97
N PHE A 13 -3.21 -4.89 -5.16
CA PHE A 13 -2.34 -6.02 -5.47
C PHE A 13 -2.98 -7.26 -4.85
N ASN A 14 -2.56 -8.45 -5.27
CA ASN A 14 -3.03 -9.69 -4.69
C ASN A 14 -1.85 -10.57 -4.22
N GLY A 15 -2.13 -11.72 -3.63
CA GLY A 15 -1.10 -12.60 -3.09
C GLY A 15 -0.05 -13.09 -4.10
N ARG A 16 -0.24 -12.87 -5.42
CA ARG A 16 0.75 -13.20 -6.47
C ARG A 16 1.70 -12.05 -6.80
N ASP A 17 1.51 -10.84 -6.27
CA ASP A 17 2.40 -9.69 -6.50
C ASP A 17 3.54 -9.60 -5.51
N VAL A 18 3.46 -10.33 -4.40
CA VAL A 18 4.39 -10.23 -3.28
C VAL A 18 4.96 -11.59 -2.92
N PRO A 19 6.21 -11.65 -2.42
CA PRO A 19 6.75 -12.86 -1.80
C PRO A 19 6.05 -13.08 -0.45
N VAL A 20 4.94 -13.82 -0.48
CA VAL A 20 3.93 -13.90 0.60
C VAL A 20 4.53 -14.14 1.99
N VAL A 21 5.46 -15.08 2.16
CA VAL A 21 6.03 -15.33 3.50
C VAL A 21 6.87 -14.13 3.97
N GLY A 22 7.73 -13.60 3.11
CA GLY A 22 8.55 -12.43 3.43
C GLY A 22 7.68 -11.22 3.76
N PHE A 23 6.68 -10.98 2.92
CA PHE A 23 5.69 -9.92 3.08
C PHE A 23 4.92 -10.04 4.39
N LEU A 24 4.30 -11.20 4.67
CA LEU A 24 3.55 -11.45 5.91
C LEU A 24 4.41 -11.35 7.17
N LYS A 25 5.68 -11.80 7.10
CA LYS A 25 6.63 -11.63 8.22
C LYS A 25 6.90 -10.17 8.55
N GLN A 26 6.74 -9.26 7.61
CA GLN A 26 6.91 -7.85 7.88
C GLN A 26 5.59 -7.18 8.23
N THR A 27 4.52 -7.49 7.49
CA THR A 27 3.21 -6.85 7.70
C THR A 27 2.45 -7.35 8.92
N ILE A 28 2.66 -8.60 9.35
CA ILE A 28 1.90 -9.15 10.48
C ILE A 28 2.75 -9.23 11.74
N ILE A 29 4.04 -9.60 11.62
CA ILE A 29 4.91 -9.80 12.78
C ILE A 29 5.60 -8.51 13.24
N ARG A 30 5.97 -7.65 12.29
CA ARG A 30 6.87 -6.52 12.55
C ARG A 30 6.24 -5.17 12.27
N ASP A 31 4.92 -5.13 12.10
CA ASP A 31 4.16 -3.90 11.93
C ASP A 31 4.11 -3.16 13.27
N PRO A 32 4.76 -2.00 13.39
CA PRO A 32 4.81 -1.26 14.65
C PRO A 32 3.52 -0.48 14.92
N HIS A 33 2.64 -0.30 13.92
CA HIS A 33 1.43 0.53 14.02
C HIS A 33 0.19 -0.31 14.29
N THR A 34 0.06 -1.48 13.65
CA THR A 34 -0.98 -2.46 13.98
C THR A 34 -0.39 -3.85 14.22
N PRO A 35 0.28 -4.09 15.36
CA PRO A 35 0.66 -5.43 15.72
C PRO A 35 -0.60 -6.27 15.92
N VAL A 36 -0.72 -7.36 15.17
CA VAL A 36 -1.60 -8.46 15.62
C VAL A 36 -1.02 -8.91 16.97
N ASP A 37 -1.87 -9.09 17.99
CA ASP A 37 -1.45 -9.24 19.40
C ASP A 37 -0.22 -10.16 19.58
N GLN A 38 0.67 -9.84 20.52
CA GLN A 38 1.98 -10.50 20.66
C GLN A 38 1.88 -12.02 20.85
N ASP A 39 0.75 -12.52 21.36
CA ASP A 39 0.45 -13.95 21.48
C ASP A 39 0.04 -14.62 20.14
N ILE A 40 -0.25 -13.82 19.11
CA ILE A 40 -0.86 -14.21 17.81
C ILE A 40 0.17 -14.37 16.70
N VAL A 41 1.33 -13.76 16.87
CA VAL A 41 2.36 -13.68 15.85
C VAL A 41 3.18 -14.96 15.83
N SER A 42 2.56 -16.04 15.36
CA SER A 42 3.21 -17.32 15.14
C SER A 42 3.37 -17.58 13.65
N ASP A 43 4.46 -18.25 13.29
CA ASP A 43 4.65 -18.79 11.94
C ASP A 43 3.48 -19.73 11.53
N ALA A 44 2.70 -20.26 12.48
CA ALA A 44 1.47 -21.01 12.23
C ALA A 44 0.36 -20.13 11.66
N PHE A 45 0.15 -18.92 12.19
CA PHE A 45 -0.84 -17.99 11.62
C PHE A 45 -0.40 -17.50 10.25
N LEU A 46 0.89 -17.21 10.06
CA LEU A 46 1.42 -16.86 8.74
C LEU A 46 1.23 -17.98 7.72
N LYS A 47 1.36 -19.24 8.14
CA LYS A 47 1.10 -20.40 7.28
C LYS A 47 -0.37 -20.46 6.84
N LEU A 48 -1.32 -20.18 7.72
CA LEU A 48 -2.74 -20.06 7.36
C LEU A 48 -2.95 -18.95 6.33
N LEU A 49 -2.46 -17.73 6.61
CA LEU A 49 -2.62 -16.59 5.72
C LEU A 49 -1.98 -16.85 4.35
N LYS A 50 -0.79 -17.47 4.31
CA LYS A 50 -0.14 -17.90 3.06
C LYS A 50 -1.03 -18.83 2.24
N PHE A 51 -1.67 -19.81 2.88
CA PHE A 51 -2.55 -20.74 2.17
C PHE A 51 -3.79 -20.05 1.62
N ILE A 52 -4.35 -19.09 2.36
CA ILE A 52 -5.48 -18.27 1.85
C ILE A 52 -4.99 -17.39 0.68
N LEU A 53 -3.93 -16.59 0.86
CA LEU A 53 -3.43 -15.63 -0.14
C LEU A 53 -3.04 -16.24 -1.49
N LEU A 54 -2.79 -17.54 -1.55
CA LEU A 54 -2.35 -18.22 -2.77
C LEU A 54 -3.44 -19.11 -3.39
N ILE A 55 -4.58 -19.30 -2.70
CA ILE A 55 -5.67 -20.14 -3.19
C ILE A 55 -6.43 -19.42 -4.29
N ASN A 56 -6.58 -20.06 -5.46
CA ASN A 56 -7.32 -19.53 -6.62
C ASN A 56 -6.98 -18.07 -7.01
N THR A 57 -5.78 -17.61 -6.63
CA THR A 57 -5.35 -16.22 -6.79
C THR A 57 -4.64 -16.08 -8.14
N PRO A 58 -5.16 -15.25 -9.07
CA PRO A 58 -4.64 -15.19 -10.43
C PRO A 58 -3.31 -14.43 -10.51
N THR A 59 -2.44 -14.87 -11.42
CA THR A 59 -1.24 -14.12 -11.81
C THR A 59 -1.62 -12.98 -12.75
N ALA A 60 -0.78 -11.95 -12.88
CA ALA A 60 -1.11 -10.86 -13.78
C ALA A 60 -1.23 -11.32 -15.26
N ARG A 61 -0.42 -12.30 -15.66
CA ARG A 61 -0.53 -12.94 -16.97
C ARG A 61 -1.89 -13.60 -17.20
N ALA A 62 -2.40 -14.35 -16.23
CA ALA A 62 -3.69 -15.01 -16.33
C ALA A 62 -4.84 -13.98 -16.44
N GLU A 63 -4.76 -12.86 -15.72
CA GLU A 63 -5.75 -11.78 -15.86
C GLU A 63 -5.65 -11.10 -17.23
N LEU A 64 -4.44 -10.82 -17.72
CA LEU A 64 -4.24 -10.24 -19.05
C LEU A 64 -4.81 -11.12 -20.17
N ASP A 65 -4.65 -12.44 -20.06
CA ASP A 65 -5.18 -13.40 -21.03
C ASP A 65 -6.72 -13.43 -21.01
N ASP A 66 -7.34 -13.20 -19.85
CA ASP A 66 -8.81 -13.14 -19.69
C ASP A 66 -9.42 -11.79 -20.12
N MET A 67 -8.64 -10.71 -20.11
CA MET A 67 -9.06 -9.35 -20.49
C MET A 67 -9.43 -9.15 -21.98
N GLY A 68 -9.44 -10.21 -22.78
CA GLY A 68 -9.91 -10.21 -24.17
C GLY A 68 -11.43 -9.98 -24.34
N GLY A 69 -12.21 -9.96 -23.24
CA GLY A 69 -13.66 -9.68 -23.21
C GLY A 69 -14.08 -8.36 -22.57
N GLN A 70 -15.38 -8.16 -22.35
CA GLN A 70 -15.93 -7.00 -21.63
C GLN A 70 -15.59 -7.15 -20.14
N VAL A 71 -14.70 -6.29 -19.62
CA VAL A 71 -14.16 -6.42 -18.27
C VAL A 71 -14.97 -5.54 -17.32
N SER A 72 -16.04 -6.09 -16.76
CA SER A 72 -16.81 -5.43 -15.69
C SER A 72 -16.47 -6.09 -14.35
N PRO A 73 -16.33 -5.32 -13.26
CA PRO A 73 -16.16 -5.89 -11.93
C PRO A 73 -17.29 -6.86 -11.58
N ILE A 74 -16.95 -7.90 -10.84
CA ILE A 74 -17.93 -8.87 -10.34
C ILE A 74 -18.83 -8.20 -9.29
N PRO A 75 -20.15 -8.48 -9.24
CA PRO A 75 -21.02 -7.93 -8.22
C PRO A 75 -20.51 -8.17 -6.78
N PRO A 76 -20.66 -7.20 -5.85
CA PRO A 76 -20.09 -7.27 -4.50
C PRO A 76 -20.48 -8.51 -3.66
N GLU A 77 -21.68 -9.06 -3.87
CA GLU A 77 -22.10 -10.28 -3.17
C GLU A 77 -21.44 -11.54 -3.74
N THR A 78 -21.29 -11.61 -5.07
CA THR A 78 -20.60 -12.73 -5.73
C THR A 78 -19.12 -12.76 -5.35
N ILE A 79 -18.46 -11.60 -5.33
CA ILE A 79 -17.05 -11.54 -4.94
C ILE A 79 -16.84 -11.89 -3.47
N ARG A 80 -17.76 -11.47 -2.57
CA ARG A 80 -17.73 -11.89 -1.16
C ARG A 80 -17.90 -13.40 -0.99
N ALA A 81 -18.82 -14.01 -1.73
CA ALA A 81 -18.99 -15.46 -1.71
C ALA A 81 -17.70 -16.18 -2.14
N ARG A 82 -17.04 -15.68 -3.18
CA ARG A 82 -15.73 -16.19 -3.63
C ARG A 82 -14.64 -16.01 -2.57
N ASP A 83 -14.59 -14.87 -1.87
CA ASP A 83 -13.64 -14.68 -0.77
C ASP A 83 -13.88 -15.71 0.35
N GLN A 84 -15.15 -15.93 0.73
CA GLN A 84 -15.53 -16.92 1.75
C GLN A 84 -15.13 -18.33 1.32
N GLU A 85 -15.37 -18.71 0.07
CA GLU A 85 -14.95 -20.00 -0.50
C GLU A 85 -13.43 -20.18 -0.49
N ASN A 86 -12.69 -19.14 -0.86
CA ASN A 86 -11.23 -19.14 -0.83
C ASN A 86 -10.69 -19.24 0.61
N VAL A 87 -11.27 -18.51 1.55
CA VAL A 87 -10.92 -18.63 2.98
C VAL A 87 -11.23 -20.04 3.50
N ALA A 88 -12.39 -20.61 3.15
CA ALA A 88 -12.75 -21.97 3.52
C ALA A 88 -11.72 -23.00 2.99
N ALA A 89 -11.32 -22.86 1.72
CA ALA A 89 -10.32 -23.72 1.10
C ALA A 89 -8.92 -23.55 1.74
N GLY A 90 -8.53 -22.32 2.09
CA GLY A 90 -7.29 -22.03 2.80
C GLY A 90 -7.25 -22.65 4.20
N ILE A 91 -8.34 -22.52 4.97
CA ILE A 91 -8.50 -23.16 6.29
C ILE A 91 -8.47 -24.69 6.15
N ALA A 92 -9.18 -25.24 5.17
CA ALA A 92 -9.21 -26.68 4.93
C ALA A 92 -7.82 -27.23 4.60
N ARG A 93 -7.05 -26.52 3.76
CA ARG A 93 -5.67 -26.87 3.45
C ARG A 93 -4.80 -26.79 4.70
N PHE A 94 -4.93 -25.73 5.48
CA PHE A 94 -4.18 -25.54 6.73
C PHE A 94 -4.41 -26.69 7.71
N ALA A 95 -5.68 -27.05 7.94
CA ALA A 95 -6.05 -28.18 8.78
C ALA A 95 -5.53 -29.53 8.23
N GLY A 96 -5.66 -29.76 6.93
CA GLY A 96 -5.20 -31.00 6.26
C GLY A 96 -3.67 -31.16 6.21
N GLU A 97 -2.92 -30.06 6.24
CA GLU A 97 -1.46 -30.05 6.24
C GLU A 97 -0.86 -29.77 7.64
N THR A 98 -1.62 -30.07 8.70
CA THR A 98 -1.16 -29.90 10.08
C THR A 98 0.14 -30.70 10.33
N GLY A 99 1.16 -30.05 10.87
CA GLY A 99 2.49 -30.62 11.15
C GLY A 99 3.40 -30.78 9.92
N ARG A 100 2.94 -30.43 8.72
CA ARG A 100 3.79 -30.43 7.52
C ARG A 100 4.63 -29.15 7.43
N ALA A 101 5.87 -29.31 7.00
CA ALA A 101 6.77 -28.19 6.77
C ALA A 101 6.22 -27.24 5.69
N THR A 102 6.50 -25.95 5.84
CA THR A 102 6.16 -24.92 4.85
C THR A 102 7.37 -24.01 4.69
N ALA A 103 7.82 -23.82 3.46
CA ALA A 103 9.03 -23.03 3.17
C ALA A 103 8.95 -21.63 3.80
N GLY A 104 10.03 -21.25 4.48
CA GLY A 104 10.18 -19.96 5.16
C GLY A 104 9.45 -19.84 6.52
N LEU A 105 8.76 -20.87 7.01
CA LEU A 105 8.01 -20.83 8.27
C LEU A 105 8.36 -22.02 9.17
N SER A 106 8.61 -21.75 10.46
CA SER A 106 8.89 -22.75 11.49
C SER A 106 7.68 -22.91 12.42
N THR A 107 6.91 -23.96 12.21
CA THR A 107 5.63 -24.19 12.90
C THR A 107 5.52 -25.63 13.40
N SER A 108 4.62 -25.87 14.34
CA SER A 108 4.35 -27.20 14.92
C SER A 108 2.86 -27.52 14.86
N GLY A 109 2.52 -28.80 14.81
CA GLY A 109 1.12 -29.24 14.82
C GLY A 109 0.28 -28.68 15.98
N PRO A 110 0.79 -28.62 17.24
CA PRO A 110 0.09 -27.97 18.33
C PRO A 110 -0.18 -26.47 18.10
N ALA A 111 0.80 -25.71 17.59
CA ALA A 111 0.61 -24.29 17.28
C ALA A 111 -0.45 -24.08 16.19
N GLU A 112 -0.46 -24.92 15.16
CA GLU A 112 -1.45 -24.85 14.07
C GLU A 112 -2.86 -25.19 14.55
N LYS A 113 -3.00 -26.19 15.43
CA LYS A 113 -4.28 -26.49 16.07
C LYS A 113 -4.77 -25.33 16.93
N ALA A 114 -3.89 -24.67 17.66
CA ALA A 114 -4.24 -23.50 18.48
C ALA A 114 -4.80 -22.35 17.63
N ILE A 115 -4.30 -22.13 16.41
CA ILE A 115 -4.88 -21.14 15.48
C ILE A 115 -6.32 -21.52 15.10
N LEU A 116 -6.58 -22.78 14.76
CA LEU A 116 -7.93 -23.24 14.44
C LEU A 116 -8.88 -23.18 15.65
N ASP A 117 -8.38 -23.53 16.84
CA ASP A 117 -9.13 -23.45 18.09
C ASP A 117 -9.50 -22.00 18.40
N ARG A 118 -8.56 -21.07 18.21
CA ARG A 118 -8.79 -19.64 18.37
C ARG A 118 -9.84 -19.10 17.40
N ILE A 119 -9.77 -19.46 16.11
CA ILE A 119 -10.80 -19.06 15.13
C ILE A 119 -12.17 -19.52 15.63
N ALA A 120 -12.30 -20.78 16.04
CA ALA A 120 -13.56 -21.34 16.52
C ALA A 120 -14.09 -20.62 17.77
N VAL A 121 -13.22 -20.24 18.70
CA VAL A 121 -13.60 -19.46 19.90
C VAL A 121 -14.04 -18.04 19.53
N GLU A 122 -13.28 -17.32 18.70
CA GLU A 122 -13.60 -15.93 18.33
C GLU A 122 -14.89 -15.83 17.51
N VAL A 123 -15.19 -16.85 16.70
CA VAL A 123 -16.46 -16.93 15.98
C VAL A 123 -17.61 -17.55 16.80
N GLY A 124 -17.42 -17.73 18.11
CA GLY A 124 -18.45 -18.20 19.03
C GLY A 124 -18.93 -19.63 18.75
N ALA A 125 -18.09 -20.47 18.13
CA ALA A 125 -18.41 -21.83 17.73
C ALA A 125 -17.30 -22.84 18.11
N PRO A 126 -16.84 -22.90 19.38
CA PRO A 126 -15.77 -23.80 19.82
C PRO A 126 -16.10 -25.29 19.58
N GLU A 127 -17.38 -25.65 19.51
CA GLU A 127 -17.86 -27.00 19.21
C GLU A 127 -17.43 -27.49 17.82
N LEU A 128 -17.14 -26.58 16.86
CA LEU A 128 -16.60 -26.92 15.53
C LEU A 128 -15.23 -27.59 15.60
N ARG A 129 -14.57 -27.56 16.75
CA ARG A 129 -13.27 -28.20 17.00
C ARG A 129 -13.39 -29.53 17.75
N SER A 130 -14.56 -29.84 18.30
CA SER A 130 -14.80 -31.03 19.15
C SER A 130 -15.19 -32.30 18.38
N GLY A 131 -15.49 -32.19 17.09
CA GLY A 131 -15.96 -33.30 16.24
C GLY A 131 -14.92 -33.88 15.29
N LEU A 132 -15.17 -35.11 14.80
CA LEU A 132 -14.41 -35.75 13.72
C LEU A 132 -14.81 -35.19 12.34
N GLN A 133 -14.62 -33.87 12.14
CA GLN A 133 -14.87 -33.23 10.85
C GLN A 133 -13.71 -33.46 9.88
N THR A 134 -14.01 -33.57 8.59
CA THR A 134 -12.97 -33.49 7.55
C THR A 134 -12.41 -32.07 7.51
N PRO A 135 -11.15 -31.87 7.07
CA PRO A 135 -10.59 -30.53 6.90
C PRO A 135 -11.46 -29.62 6.03
N GLN A 136 -12.10 -30.16 4.99
CA GLN A 136 -13.02 -29.43 4.11
C GLN A 136 -14.27 -28.96 4.87
N ALA A 137 -14.94 -29.85 5.59
CA ALA A 137 -16.13 -29.50 6.36
C ALA A 137 -15.83 -28.46 7.45
N GLN A 138 -14.67 -28.59 8.11
CA GLN A 138 -14.20 -27.62 9.09
C GLN A 138 -13.89 -26.26 8.45
N GLY A 139 -13.20 -26.25 7.31
CA GLY A 139 -12.89 -25.03 6.57
C GLY A 139 -14.16 -24.25 6.19
N THR A 140 -15.15 -24.92 5.61
CA THR A 140 -16.45 -24.32 5.29
C THR A 140 -17.15 -23.79 6.54
N ALA A 141 -17.30 -24.60 7.58
CA ALA A 141 -18.03 -24.19 8.79
C ALA A 141 -17.40 -22.98 9.50
N LEU A 142 -16.07 -22.91 9.56
CA LEU A 142 -15.36 -21.75 10.13
C LEU A 142 -15.50 -20.51 9.24
N ALA A 143 -15.34 -20.65 7.92
CA ALA A 143 -15.47 -19.53 6.98
C ALA A 143 -16.89 -18.93 6.98
N ASP A 144 -17.93 -19.76 7.05
CA ASP A 144 -19.33 -19.32 7.15
C ASP A 144 -19.54 -18.40 8.36
N ARG A 145 -18.89 -18.71 9.49
CA ARG A 145 -18.93 -17.88 10.69
C ARG A 145 -18.07 -16.62 10.58
N ILE A 146 -16.88 -16.72 10.01
CA ILE A 146 -15.98 -15.56 9.77
C ILE A 146 -16.68 -14.48 8.91
N TYR A 147 -17.47 -14.92 7.93
CA TYR A 147 -18.20 -14.04 7.00
C TYR A 147 -19.64 -13.77 7.43
N GLN A 148 -20.09 -14.26 8.60
CA GLN A 148 -21.44 -14.02 9.09
C GLN A 148 -21.67 -12.52 9.33
N THR A 149 -22.75 -11.97 8.77
CA THR A 149 -23.16 -10.57 8.96
C THR A 149 -24.42 -10.47 9.82
N SER A 150 -24.54 -9.38 10.58
CA SER A 150 -25.70 -9.08 11.44
C SER A 150 -26.91 -8.57 10.64
N ARG A 151 -26.66 -8.04 9.43
CA ARG A 151 -27.67 -7.57 8.47
C ARG A 151 -27.42 -8.14 7.08
N ALA A 152 -28.51 -8.32 6.32
CA ALA A 152 -28.50 -8.92 4.98
C ALA A 152 -28.50 -7.87 3.85
N ASP A 153 -28.43 -6.57 4.17
CA ASP A 153 -28.81 -5.52 3.22
C ASP A 153 -27.69 -5.13 2.24
N LYS A 154 -28.13 -4.62 1.08
CA LYS A 154 -27.29 -4.01 0.05
C LYS A 154 -26.56 -2.80 0.67
N LEU A 155 -25.24 -2.79 0.63
CA LEU A 155 -24.42 -1.67 1.12
C LEU A 155 -24.49 -0.48 0.16
N ALA A 156 -24.63 0.72 0.72
CA ALA A 156 -24.29 1.94 0.00
C ALA A 156 -22.75 2.14 -0.08
N VAL A 157 -22.34 3.14 -0.86
CA VAL A 157 -20.94 3.58 -0.94
C VAL A 157 -20.47 4.05 0.44
N GLY A 158 -19.29 3.60 0.85
CA GLY A 158 -18.72 3.91 2.16
C GLY A 158 -19.38 3.21 3.37
N GLU A 159 -20.42 2.38 3.17
CA GLU A 159 -20.98 1.60 4.27
C GLU A 159 -20.12 0.37 4.58
N GLU A 160 -19.89 0.17 5.88
CA GLU A 160 -19.21 -1.00 6.42
C GLU A 160 -20.16 -2.21 6.45
N ARG A 161 -19.64 -3.38 6.07
CA ARG A 161 -20.33 -4.63 6.35
C ARG A 161 -20.31 -4.91 7.83
N ASP A 162 -21.50 -5.08 8.40
CA ASP A 162 -21.60 -5.41 9.81
C ASP A 162 -21.39 -6.90 10.06
N TYR A 163 -20.12 -7.32 10.04
CA TYR A 163 -19.72 -8.66 10.44
C TYR A 163 -20.03 -8.88 11.92
N VAL A 164 -20.58 -10.05 12.25
CA VAL A 164 -20.89 -10.42 13.65
C VAL A 164 -19.62 -10.48 14.49
N HIS A 165 -18.51 -10.94 13.90
CA HIS A 165 -17.21 -11.10 14.58
C HIS A 165 -16.20 -10.07 14.07
N ARG A 166 -16.05 -8.99 14.84
CA ARG A 166 -15.14 -7.86 14.59
C ARG A 166 -13.93 -7.93 15.53
N SER A 167 -12.81 -8.43 15.03
CA SER A 167 -11.50 -8.37 15.69
C SER A 167 -10.40 -8.15 14.64
N PRO A 168 -9.23 -7.58 14.99
CA PRO A 168 -8.08 -7.50 14.08
C PRO A 168 -7.66 -8.87 13.54
N PHE A 169 -7.76 -9.92 14.35
CA PHE A 169 -7.46 -11.30 13.95
C PHE A 169 -8.42 -11.81 12.86
N MET A 170 -9.73 -11.66 13.05
CA MET A 170 -10.74 -12.01 12.04
C MET A 170 -10.64 -11.15 10.79
N GLN A 171 -10.36 -9.86 10.95
CA GLN A 171 -10.20 -8.95 9.81
C GLN A 171 -8.97 -9.28 8.99
N THR A 172 -7.86 -9.69 9.60
CA THR A 172 -6.66 -10.16 8.87
C THR A 172 -6.96 -11.39 8.01
N ILE A 173 -7.80 -12.32 8.49
CA ILE A 173 -8.24 -13.47 7.68
C ILE A 173 -9.11 -13.02 6.50
N ARG A 174 -10.05 -12.09 6.71
CA ARG A 174 -10.88 -11.51 5.63
C ARG A 174 -10.04 -10.74 4.62
N TRP A 175 -9.03 -10.00 5.08
CA TRP A 175 -8.07 -9.29 4.25
C TRP A 175 -7.25 -10.26 3.38
N ALA A 176 -6.79 -11.38 3.93
CA ALA A 176 -6.17 -12.42 3.12
C ALA A 176 -7.13 -12.97 2.05
N GLY A 177 -8.43 -13.10 2.36
CA GLY A 177 -9.48 -13.44 1.40
C GLY A 177 -9.62 -12.40 0.28
N LEU A 178 -9.68 -11.10 0.63
CA LEU A 178 -9.73 -9.99 -0.34
C LEU A 178 -8.54 -10.01 -1.30
N LEU A 179 -7.34 -10.30 -0.79
CA LEU A 179 -6.11 -10.40 -1.58
C LEU A 179 -6.02 -11.70 -2.41
N THR A 180 -7.08 -12.50 -2.49
CA THR A 180 -7.19 -13.60 -3.48
C THR A 180 -7.85 -13.17 -4.79
N ARG A 181 -8.45 -11.98 -4.82
CA ARG A 181 -9.23 -11.47 -5.95
C ARG A 181 -8.34 -11.09 -7.15
N PRO A 182 -8.90 -11.07 -8.37
CA PRO A 182 -8.34 -10.31 -9.49
C PRO A 182 -8.13 -8.84 -9.11
N ARG A 183 -7.11 -8.20 -9.67
CA ARG A 183 -6.71 -6.82 -9.29
C ARG A 183 -7.77 -5.79 -9.66
N LEU A 184 -8.52 -6.02 -10.73
CA LEU A 184 -9.68 -5.20 -11.08
C LEU A 184 -10.76 -5.22 -9.99
N ASP A 185 -11.05 -6.39 -9.40
CA ASP A 185 -12.07 -6.50 -8.36
C ASP A 185 -11.61 -5.86 -7.03
N ILE A 186 -10.31 -5.79 -6.78
CA ILE A 186 -9.73 -5.05 -5.64
C ILE A 186 -9.85 -3.53 -5.85
N LEU A 187 -9.59 -3.06 -7.08
CA LEU A 187 -9.81 -1.66 -7.46
C LEU A 187 -11.30 -1.29 -7.37
N ALA A 188 -12.19 -2.17 -7.84
CA ALA A 188 -13.63 -1.92 -7.75
C ALA A 188 -14.13 -1.86 -6.30
N GLU A 189 -13.56 -2.66 -5.40
CA GLU A 189 -13.88 -2.56 -3.96
C GLU A 189 -13.36 -1.25 -3.35
N LEU A 190 -12.16 -0.78 -3.74
CA LEU A 190 -11.65 0.54 -3.36
C LEU A 190 -12.62 1.65 -3.80
N ASP A 191 -13.03 1.62 -5.07
CA ASP A 191 -13.93 2.61 -5.65
C ASP A 191 -15.32 2.55 -5.00
N ARG A 192 -15.84 1.34 -4.70
CA ARG A 192 -17.09 1.18 -3.95
C ARG A 192 -17.01 1.79 -2.55
N LEU A 193 -15.85 1.73 -1.90
CA LEU A 193 -15.67 2.23 -0.54
C LEU A 193 -15.48 3.75 -0.50
N TYR A 194 -14.63 4.30 -1.37
CA TYR A 194 -14.19 5.70 -1.26
C TYR A 194 -14.53 6.55 -2.49
N GLY A 195 -14.93 5.92 -3.59
CA GLY A 195 -15.16 6.56 -4.86
C GLY A 195 -16.58 7.04 -5.08
N GLY A 196 -16.74 7.98 -6.01
CA GLY A 196 -18.04 8.42 -6.51
C GLY A 196 -18.19 9.93 -6.63
N PRO A 197 -19.31 10.41 -7.21
CA PRO A 197 -19.58 11.84 -7.34
C PRO A 197 -19.64 12.52 -5.97
N GLY A 198 -18.73 13.46 -5.73
CA GLY A 198 -18.62 14.18 -4.44
C GLY A 198 -17.77 13.48 -3.37
N LEU A 199 -17.21 12.31 -3.68
CA LEU A 199 -16.17 11.60 -2.91
C LEU A 199 -14.86 11.61 -3.72
N ILE A 200 -14.07 10.52 -3.69
CA ILE A 200 -12.86 10.38 -4.51
C ILE A 200 -13.24 10.10 -5.96
N ARG A 201 -12.58 10.78 -6.90
CA ARG A 201 -12.76 10.55 -8.35
C ARG A 201 -11.49 10.12 -9.05
N ILE A 202 -10.36 10.29 -8.39
CA ILE A 202 -9.03 9.97 -8.91
C ILE A 202 -8.30 9.10 -7.88
N PHE A 203 -7.83 7.93 -8.29
CA PHE A 203 -7.01 7.05 -7.45
C PHE A 203 -5.59 6.98 -8.00
N SER A 204 -4.58 7.10 -7.12
CA SER A 204 -3.17 6.98 -7.48
C SER A 204 -2.50 5.75 -6.86
N PRO A 205 -2.80 4.55 -7.39
CA PRO A 205 -2.25 3.31 -6.87
C PRO A 205 -0.75 3.23 -7.08
N SER A 206 -0.02 2.67 -6.13
CA SER A 206 1.43 2.53 -6.20
C SER A 206 1.83 1.07 -6.29
N LEU A 207 2.64 0.71 -7.27
CA LEU A 207 3.24 -0.62 -7.33
C LEU A 207 4.52 -0.61 -6.48
N VAL A 208 4.83 -1.74 -5.85
CA VAL A 208 6.04 -1.91 -5.04
C VAL A 208 6.74 -3.20 -5.44
N ASP A 209 8.03 -3.12 -5.73
CA ASP A 209 8.84 -4.29 -6.10
C ASP A 209 9.61 -4.82 -4.88
N PHE A 210 9.03 -5.83 -4.25
CA PHE A 210 9.62 -6.55 -3.13
C PHE A 210 10.53 -7.72 -3.55
N GLY A 211 10.51 -8.09 -4.83
CA GLY A 211 10.98 -9.41 -5.28
C GLY A 211 12.49 -9.63 -5.13
N ALA A 212 13.30 -8.58 -5.17
CA ALA A 212 14.75 -8.68 -5.02
C ALA A 212 15.21 -8.72 -3.54
N TRP A 213 14.35 -8.31 -2.60
CA TRP A 213 14.75 -8.02 -1.23
C TRP A 213 14.50 -9.17 -0.26
N PHE A 214 13.41 -9.93 -0.45
CA PHE A 214 13.04 -10.99 0.47
C PHE A 214 13.55 -12.35 0.00
N MET A 215 14.06 -13.13 0.94
CA MET A 215 14.33 -14.56 0.74
C MET A 215 13.00 -15.29 0.57
N THR A 216 12.68 -15.73 -0.64
CA THR A 216 11.52 -16.59 -0.88
C THR A 216 11.78 -17.65 -1.94
N GLU A 217 11.12 -18.80 -1.79
CA GLU A 217 10.97 -19.82 -2.83
C GLU A 217 9.71 -19.59 -3.69
N GLU A 218 8.91 -18.58 -3.36
CA GLU A 218 7.63 -18.29 -4.00
C GLU A 218 7.83 -17.62 -5.35
N THR A 219 7.11 -18.12 -6.36
CA THR A 219 7.04 -17.46 -7.66
C THR A 219 6.13 -16.24 -7.55
N VAL A 220 6.74 -15.06 -7.66
CA VAL A 220 6.06 -13.76 -7.72
C VAL A 220 5.83 -13.40 -9.18
N THR A 221 4.71 -12.76 -9.47
CA THR A 221 4.41 -12.22 -10.80
C THR A 221 5.51 -11.23 -11.22
N PRO A 222 6.10 -11.36 -12.43
CA PRO A 222 7.08 -10.42 -12.94
C PRO A 222 6.58 -8.98 -12.91
N VAL A 223 7.46 -8.03 -12.59
CA VAL A 223 7.11 -6.60 -12.49
C VAL A 223 6.56 -6.07 -13.82
N GLU A 224 7.10 -6.54 -14.93
CA GLU A 224 6.64 -6.23 -16.28
C GLU A 224 5.17 -6.61 -16.46
N ASP A 225 4.78 -7.82 -16.05
CA ASP A 225 3.40 -8.30 -16.17
C ASP A 225 2.45 -7.51 -15.25
N GLN A 226 2.91 -7.11 -14.06
CA GLN A 226 2.13 -6.24 -13.16
C GLN A 226 1.89 -4.86 -13.79
N ILE A 227 2.91 -4.25 -14.40
CA ILE A 227 2.81 -2.96 -15.10
C ILE A 227 1.82 -3.06 -16.27
N GLU A 228 1.94 -4.09 -17.10
CA GLU A 228 1.04 -4.31 -18.25
C GLU A 228 -0.41 -4.53 -17.81
N LEU A 229 -0.66 -5.34 -16.78
CA LEU A 229 -2.00 -5.56 -16.27
C LEU A 229 -2.61 -4.26 -15.71
N VAL A 230 -1.87 -3.52 -14.90
CA VAL A 230 -2.34 -2.25 -14.36
C VAL A 230 -2.66 -1.28 -15.50
N ALA A 231 -1.79 -1.18 -16.52
CA ALA A 231 -2.06 -0.38 -17.71
C ALA A 231 -3.34 -0.82 -18.46
N ALA A 232 -3.57 -2.13 -18.56
CA ALA A 232 -4.76 -2.69 -19.18
C ALA A 232 -6.04 -2.40 -18.37
N ILE A 233 -5.96 -2.44 -17.03
CA ILE A 233 -7.04 -2.08 -16.11
C ILE A 233 -7.39 -0.60 -16.25
N VAL A 234 -6.42 0.31 -16.13
CA VAL A 234 -6.70 1.77 -16.11
C VAL A 234 -7.25 2.31 -17.42
N ARG A 235 -7.01 1.61 -18.54
CA ARG A 235 -7.60 1.97 -19.84
C ARG A 235 -9.07 1.56 -19.98
N ARG A 236 -9.52 0.60 -19.17
CA ARG A 236 -10.89 0.03 -19.25
C ARG A 236 -11.78 0.48 -18.11
N TYR A 237 -11.20 0.82 -16.96
CA TYR A 237 -11.94 1.29 -15.80
C TYR A 237 -12.42 2.72 -16.04
N THR A 238 -13.74 2.95 -16.05
CA THR A 238 -14.32 4.28 -16.36
C THR A 238 -14.96 4.96 -15.17
N ASP A 239 -15.20 4.24 -14.07
CA ASP A 239 -15.95 4.73 -12.90
C ASP A 239 -15.11 5.66 -12.02
N ALA A 240 -13.78 5.54 -12.11
CA ALA A 240 -12.80 6.44 -11.51
C ALA A 240 -11.60 6.62 -12.46
N LEU A 241 -10.93 7.78 -12.40
CA LEU A 241 -9.67 7.98 -13.12
C LEU A 241 -8.51 7.39 -12.31
N VAL A 242 -7.79 6.44 -12.87
CA VAL A 242 -6.69 5.75 -12.17
C VAL A 242 -5.34 6.17 -12.73
N LEU A 243 -4.50 6.75 -11.86
CA LEU A 243 -3.22 7.40 -12.18
C LEU A 243 -2.05 6.69 -11.45
N PRO A 244 -1.56 5.55 -11.97
CA PRO A 244 -0.68 4.65 -11.23
C PRO A 244 0.76 5.15 -11.12
N PHE A 245 1.47 4.66 -10.11
CA PHE A 245 2.91 4.90 -9.87
C PHE A 245 3.71 3.61 -10.11
N ALA A 246 4.77 3.72 -10.91
CA ALA A 246 5.59 2.59 -11.33
C ALA A 246 6.49 2.15 -10.18
N PRO A 247 6.74 0.85 -9.99
CA PRO A 247 7.67 0.41 -8.97
C PRO A 247 9.11 0.65 -9.42
N PHE A 248 9.99 1.03 -8.50
CA PHE A 248 11.43 0.96 -8.72
C PHE A 248 12.15 0.32 -7.53
N CYS A 249 13.03 -0.64 -7.85
CA CYS A 249 13.85 -1.35 -6.88
C CYS A 249 15.33 -1.14 -7.22
N PRO A 250 16.08 -0.36 -6.42
CA PRO A 250 17.48 -0.08 -6.72
C PRO A 250 18.37 -1.33 -6.63
N LEU A 251 18.00 -2.31 -5.80
CA LEU A 251 18.71 -3.58 -5.76
C LEU A 251 18.54 -4.37 -7.04
N ARG A 252 17.31 -4.52 -7.55
CA ARG A 252 17.06 -5.18 -8.84
C ARG A 252 17.81 -4.45 -9.95
N ALA A 253 17.71 -3.13 -10.00
CA ALA A 253 18.37 -2.32 -11.02
C ALA A 253 19.90 -2.51 -11.02
N ALA A 254 20.51 -2.55 -9.84
CA ALA A 254 21.95 -2.78 -9.70
C ALA A 254 22.36 -4.19 -10.14
N LEU A 255 21.58 -5.21 -9.79
CA LEU A 255 21.83 -6.60 -10.17
C LEU A 255 21.66 -6.83 -11.67
N GLU A 256 20.60 -6.27 -12.26
CA GLU A 256 20.32 -6.36 -13.69
C GLU A 256 21.41 -5.72 -14.54
N ARG A 257 21.91 -4.53 -14.14
CA ARG A 257 23.05 -3.89 -14.82
C ARG A 257 24.32 -4.71 -14.72
N GLU A 258 24.53 -5.41 -13.60
CA GLU A 258 25.69 -6.27 -13.43
C GLU A 258 25.61 -7.55 -14.27
N ASP A 259 24.41 -8.07 -14.48
CA ASP A 259 24.14 -9.24 -15.33
C ASP A 259 24.24 -8.87 -16.82
N ASP A 260 23.73 -7.70 -17.20
CA ASP A 260 23.84 -7.15 -18.55
C ASP A 260 24.13 -5.63 -18.52
N PRO A 261 25.39 -5.21 -18.76
CA PRO A 261 25.75 -3.79 -18.78
C PRO A 261 25.07 -2.95 -19.87
N GLN A 262 24.48 -3.58 -20.89
CA GLN A 262 23.74 -2.89 -21.97
C GLN A 262 22.26 -2.71 -21.63
N LEU A 263 21.75 -3.44 -20.64
CA LEU A 263 20.38 -3.34 -20.19
C LEU A 263 20.15 -2.01 -19.47
N ASP A 264 19.10 -1.27 -19.86
CA ASP A 264 18.64 -0.10 -19.12
C ASP A 264 17.81 -0.55 -17.90
N PRO A 265 18.29 -0.33 -16.66
CA PRO A 265 17.53 -0.70 -15.46
C PRO A 265 16.27 0.13 -15.27
N LEU A 266 16.17 1.30 -15.92
CA LEU A 266 14.98 2.14 -15.92
C LEU A 266 13.95 1.75 -16.98
N ARG A 267 14.18 0.70 -17.81
CA ARG A 267 13.31 0.32 -18.92
C ARG A 267 11.83 0.17 -18.52
N ASN A 268 11.56 -0.45 -17.36
CA ASN A 268 10.20 -0.68 -16.89
C ASN A 268 9.53 0.62 -16.43
N VAL A 269 10.27 1.48 -15.72
CA VAL A 269 9.82 2.82 -15.33
C VAL A 269 9.53 3.68 -16.55
N LYS A 270 10.47 3.72 -17.51
CA LYS A 270 10.34 4.48 -18.75
C LYS A 270 9.13 4.04 -19.57
N ARG A 271 8.96 2.72 -19.77
CA ARG A 271 7.79 2.16 -20.46
C ARG A 271 6.50 2.53 -19.73
N ALA A 272 6.43 2.31 -18.42
CA ALA A 272 5.25 2.61 -17.61
C ALA A 272 4.81 4.07 -17.76
N VAL A 273 5.76 5.01 -17.64
CA VAL A 273 5.45 6.46 -17.62
C VAL A 273 5.30 7.04 -19.03
N LEU A 274 6.18 6.68 -19.97
CA LEU A 274 6.20 7.28 -21.30
C LEU A 274 5.15 6.68 -22.24
N GLU A 275 4.75 5.42 -22.03
CA GLU A 275 3.90 4.68 -22.98
C GLU A 275 2.56 4.21 -22.36
N LEU A 276 2.54 3.94 -21.05
CA LEU A 276 1.40 3.26 -20.41
C LEU A 276 0.57 4.16 -19.48
N GLY A 277 0.94 5.42 -19.30
CA GLY A 277 0.15 6.41 -18.56
C GLY A 277 0.40 6.47 -17.05
N PHE A 278 1.45 5.80 -16.56
CA PHE A 278 1.84 5.96 -15.16
C PHE A 278 2.32 7.40 -14.90
N LEU A 279 1.91 7.97 -13.78
CA LEU A 279 2.20 9.37 -13.46
C LEU A 279 3.48 9.57 -12.67
N GLY A 280 4.01 8.55 -12.02
CA GLY A 280 5.17 8.73 -11.15
C GLY A 280 5.86 7.42 -10.84
N VAL A 281 6.81 7.48 -9.91
CA VAL A 281 7.57 6.31 -9.44
C VAL A 281 7.44 6.18 -7.93
N LYS A 282 7.16 4.96 -7.45
CA LYS A 282 7.10 4.62 -6.03
C LYS A 282 8.43 4.03 -5.59
N LEU A 283 8.94 4.56 -4.49
CA LEU A 283 10.10 4.05 -3.76
C LEU A 283 9.68 3.55 -2.38
N TYR A 284 10.34 2.48 -1.93
CA TYR A 284 10.09 1.85 -0.63
C TYR A 284 11.41 1.67 0.16
N PRO A 285 12.00 2.75 0.68
CA PRO A 285 13.26 2.71 1.44
C PRO A 285 13.35 1.66 2.56
N PRO A 286 12.26 1.32 3.30
CA PRO A 286 12.30 0.25 4.29
C PRO A 286 12.84 -1.09 3.77
N MET A 287 12.81 -1.31 2.45
CA MET A 287 13.46 -2.45 1.82
C MET A 287 14.99 -2.49 1.93
N GLY A 288 15.64 -1.53 2.58
CA GLY A 288 17.07 -1.62 2.87
C GLY A 288 17.94 -0.72 2.03
N PHE A 289 17.39 0.38 1.53
CA PHE A 289 18.15 1.46 0.93
C PHE A 289 17.74 2.82 1.52
N ARG A 290 18.71 3.72 1.67
CA ARG A 290 18.48 5.14 1.95
C ARG A 290 18.21 5.90 0.64
N PRO A 291 17.60 7.10 0.70
CA PRO A 291 17.43 7.95 -0.48
C PRO A 291 18.77 8.30 -1.17
N ILE A 292 19.82 8.50 -0.38
CA ILE A 292 21.18 8.73 -0.86
C ILE A 292 22.17 8.33 0.24
N GLY A 293 23.43 8.13 -0.12
CA GLY A 293 24.49 7.82 0.83
C GLY A 293 24.31 6.42 1.43
N ASN A 294 23.97 5.46 0.57
CA ASN A 294 23.83 4.08 0.95
C ASN A 294 25.18 3.53 1.41
N ASP A 295 25.23 3.06 2.65
CA ASP A 295 26.42 2.51 3.28
C ASP A 295 26.15 1.12 3.87
N GLY A 296 27.22 0.47 4.32
CA GLY A 296 27.13 -0.77 5.08
C GLY A 296 27.03 -2.05 4.25
N LYS A 297 26.88 -3.15 4.98
CA LYS A 297 26.85 -4.51 4.42
C LYS A 297 25.40 -4.93 4.15
N LEU A 298 25.10 -5.29 2.92
CA LEU A 298 23.78 -5.82 2.50
C LEU A 298 23.62 -7.29 2.90
N ASP A 299 23.89 -7.65 4.16
CA ASP A 299 23.96 -9.06 4.59
C ASP A 299 22.60 -9.78 4.66
N TRP A 300 21.50 -9.03 4.57
CA TRP A 300 20.13 -9.55 4.64
C TRP A 300 19.50 -9.84 3.26
N VAL A 301 20.13 -9.43 2.17
CA VAL A 301 19.54 -9.61 0.82
C VAL A 301 19.95 -10.96 0.20
N PRO A 302 19.10 -11.58 -0.63
CA PRO A 302 19.41 -12.85 -1.29
C PRO A 302 20.67 -12.79 -2.16
N ARG A 303 20.85 -11.67 -2.88
CA ARG A 303 21.98 -11.44 -3.77
C ARG A 303 22.47 -10.00 -3.64
N LYS A 304 23.77 -9.83 -3.39
CA LYS A 304 24.41 -8.51 -3.25
C LYS A 304 25.02 -8.08 -4.59
N PRO A 305 24.88 -6.80 -4.98
CA PRO A 305 25.64 -6.27 -6.11
C PRO A 305 27.13 -6.27 -5.78
N ARG A 306 27.99 -6.57 -6.76
CA ARG A 306 29.46 -6.48 -6.66
C ARG A 306 29.91 -5.08 -6.25
N GLY A 307 29.20 -4.04 -6.70
CA GLY A 307 29.45 -2.65 -6.29
C GLY A 307 29.00 -2.29 -4.87
N GLY A 308 28.41 -3.23 -4.12
CA GLY A 308 27.90 -3.01 -2.77
C GLY A 308 26.82 -1.93 -2.71
N ALA A 309 26.73 -1.25 -1.57
CA ALA A 309 25.73 -0.20 -1.33
C ALA A 309 25.83 0.98 -2.33
N ALA A 310 27.04 1.31 -2.81
CA ALA A 310 27.25 2.35 -3.82
C ALA A 310 26.61 2.03 -5.18
N ALA A 311 26.37 0.75 -5.48
CA ALA A 311 25.61 0.38 -6.67
C ALA A 311 24.14 0.81 -6.57
N LEU A 312 23.56 0.85 -5.35
CA LEU A 312 22.21 1.33 -5.13
C LEU A 312 22.12 2.85 -5.36
N ASP A 313 23.06 3.62 -4.80
CA ASP A 313 23.13 5.08 -5.01
C ASP A 313 23.20 5.43 -6.50
N ARG A 314 24.04 4.72 -7.27
CA ARG A 314 24.14 4.94 -8.72
C ARG A 314 22.80 4.80 -9.44
N GLU A 315 22.03 3.76 -9.14
CA GLU A 315 20.74 3.55 -9.81
C GLU A 315 19.64 4.50 -9.28
N LEU A 316 19.69 4.89 -8.01
CA LEU A 316 18.80 5.91 -7.44
C LEU A 316 19.07 7.30 -8.06
N GLU A 317 20.33 7.73 -8.14
CA GLU A 317 20.70 9.00 -8.77
C GLU A 317 20.30 9.03 -10.25
N ALA A 318 20.47 7.92 -10.99
CA ALA A 318 20.00 7.81 -12.36
C ALA A 318 18.47 7.97 -12.48
N LEU A 319 17.71 7.38 -11.55
CA LEU A 319 16.26 7.59 -11.48
C LEU A 319 15.92 9.05 -11.20
N TYR A 320 16.56 9.68 -10.21
CA TYR A 320 16.26 11.06 -9.80
C TYR A 320 16.48 12.06 -10.93
N LEU A 321 17.63 11.96 -11.62
CA LEU A 321 17.94 12.80 -12.76
C LEU A 321 16.93 12.59 -13.90
N TRP A 322 16.56 11.34 -14.17
CA TRP A 322 15.54 11.03 -15.18
C TRP A 322 14.17 11.61 -14.81
N CYS A 323 13.76 11.49 -13.54
CA CYS A 323 12.52 12.06 -13.02
C CYS A 323 12.47 13.58 -13.16
N ILE A 324 13.56 14.28 -12.82
CA ILE A 324 13.68 15.73 -12.99
C ILE A 324 13.59 16.12 -14.46
N GLU A 325 14.39 15.46 -15.32
CA GLU A 325 14.39 15.73 -16.76
C GLU A 325 12.99 15.56 -17.37
N HIS A 326 12.23 14.57 -16.91
CA HIS A 326 10.93 14.24 -17.46
C HIS A 326 9.76 14.86 -16.72
N GLU A 327 9.96 15.63 -15.64
CA GLU A 327 8.89 16.13 -14.75
C GLU A 327 8.02 14.97 -14.20
N VAL A 328 8.67 13.91 -13.71
CA VAL A 328 7.99 12.72 -13.16
C VAL A 328 8.11 12.71 -11.63
N PRO A 329 6.99 12.85 -10.90
CA PRO A 329 7.01 12.88 -9.43
C PRO A 329 7.40 11.54 -8.79
N LEU A 330 8.02 11.63 -7.62
CA LEU A 330 8.37 10.50 -6.76
C LEU A 330 7.49 10.44 -5.53
N LYS A 331 6.94 9.26 -5.26
CA LYS A 331 6.28 8.93 -4.00
C LYS A 331 7.17 7.99 -3.22
N ALA A 332 7.54 8.35 -2.01
CA ALA A 332 8.37 7.51 -1.15
C ALA A 332 7.65 7.19 0.15
N HIS A 333 7.83 5.95 0.59
CA HIS A 333 7.46 5.53 1.94
C HIS A 333 8.30 6.29 2.98
N ALA A 334 7.66 6.95 3.96
CA ALA A 334 8.34 7.80 4.94
C ALA A 334 7.95 7.55 6.41
N ASN A 335 7.43 6.35 6.75
CA ASN A 335 7.31 5.84 8.12
C ASN A 335 8.11 4.53 8.31
N ASN A 336 8.38 4.18 9.56
CA ASN A 336 9.20 3.02 9.90
C ASN A 336 8.38 1.73 9.76
N SER A 337 8.33 1.17 8.56
CA SER A 337 7.42 0.07 8.21
C SER A 337 8.16 -1.19 7.74
N ILE A 338 7.48 -2.03 6.94
CA ILE A 338 7.88 -3.33 6.38
C ILE A 338 9.36 -3.31 5.99
N ALA A 339 10.21 -4.02 6.74
CA ALA A 339 11.66 -3.91 6.59
C ALA A 339 12.27 -5.15 5.91
N ALA A 340 13.13 -4.99 4.90
CA ALA A 340 13.84 -6.15 4.32
C ALA A 340 14.88 -6.75 5.28
N GLY A 341 15.46 -5.93 6.15
CA GLY A 341 16.52 -6.33 7.06
C GLY A 341 16.35 -5.73 8.45
N PRO A 342 17.21 -6.11 9.41
CA PRO A 342 17.21 -5.51 10.74
C PRO A 342 17.38 -3.99 10.67
N ASN A 343 16.45 -3.26 11.27
CA ASN A 343 16.42 -1.79 11.35
C ASN A 343 16.36 -1.05 9.99
N THR A 344 16.14 -1.74 8.86
CA THR A 344 16.09 -1.05 7.57
C THR A 344 14.85 -0.18 7.39
N GLY A 345 13.79 -0.41 8.18
CA GLY A 345 12.61 0.48 8.22
C GLY A 345 12.96 1.93 8.55
N ARG A 346 14.04 2.17 9.31
CA ARG A 346 14.57 3.51 9.62
C ARG A 346 15.14 4.25 8.41
N PHE A 347 15.36 3.58 7.28
CA PHE A 347 15.82 4.26 6.06
C PHE A 347 14.73 5.10 5.39
N ALA A 348 13.48 5.01 5.87
CA ALA A 348 12.39 5.90 5.52
C ALA A 348 12.46 7.28 6.23
N ASP A 349 13.41 7.49 7.15
CA ASP A 349 13.55 8.73 7.91
C ASP A 349 13.65 9.97 6.98
N PRO A 350 12.80 11.01 7.18
CA PRO A 350 12.81 12.23 6.36
C PRO A 350 14.17 12.92 6.25
N ALA A 351 15.05 12.80 7.25
CA ALA A 351 16.39 13.38 7.21
C ALA A 351 17.23 12.84 6.04
N GLY A 352 17.04 11.58 5.65
CA GLY A 352 17.69 11.02 4.46
C GLY A 352 17.30 11.75 3.17
N TRP A 353 16.03 12.10 3.06
CA TRP A 353 15.50 12.89 1.95
C TRP A 353 15.94 14.35 2.03
N GLN A 354 16.07 14.93 3.23
CA GLN A 354 16.61 16.28 3.41
C GLN A 354 18.04 16.40 2.86
N VAL A 355 18.88 15.38 3.06
CA VAL A 355 20.23 15.35 2.48
C VAL A 355 20.17 15.36 0.95
N LEU A 356 19.30 14.54 0.36
CA LEU A 356 19.10 14.50 -1.10
C LEU A 356 18.64 15.86 -1.65
N MET A 357 17.61 16.46 -1.04
CA MET A 357 16.99 17.70 -1.54
C MET A 357 17.87 18.93 -1.38
N ARG A 358 18.88 18.91 -0.50
CA ARG A 358 19.91 19.97 -0.39
C ARG A 358 20.98 19.88 -1.46
N ASP A 359 21.14 18.74 -2.13
CA ASP A 359 22.05 18.63 -3.27
C ASP A 359 21.44 19.41 -4.47
N PRO A 360 22.14 20.43 -5.00
CA PRO A 360 21.62 21.24 -6.11
C PRO A 360 21.26 20.44 -7.37
N ARG A 361 21.82 19.24 -7.55
CA ARG A 361 21.48 18.35 -8.68
C ARG A 361 20.03 17.86 -8.60
N PHE A 362 19.43 17.85 -7.41
CA PHE A 362 18.11 17.28 -7.15
C PHE A 362 17.08 18.30 -6.63
N ALA A 363 17.40 19.60 -6.69
CA ALA A 363 16.54 20.67 -6.16
C ALA A 363 15.14 20.72 -6.80
N ASP A 364 15.01 20.29 -8.05
CA ASP A 364 13.75 20.29 -8.81
C ASP A 364 12.94 18.99 -8.67
N LEU A 365 13.40 18.04 -7.84
CA LEU A 365 12.71 16.78 -7.63
C LEU A 365 11.35 17.00 -6.95
N GLN A 366 10.27 16.57 -7.60
CA GLN A 366 8.93 16.55 -7.02
C GLN A 366 8.77 15.32 -6.14
N LEU A 367 8.62 15.52 -4.83
CA LEU A 367 8.67 14.44 -3.85
C LEU A 367 7.45 14.46 -2.94
N ASN A 368 6.83 13.30 -2.76
CA ASN A 368 5.85 13.02 -1.72
C ASN A 368 6.46 12.04 -0.70
N LEU A 369 6.54 12.47 0.57
CA LEU A 369 6.88 11.62 1.72
C LEU A 369 5.59 11.15 2.41
N ALA A 370 5.25 9.88 2.18
CA ALA A 370 3.99 9.29 2.61
C ALA A 370 3.97 8.86 4.08
N HIS A 371 2.77 8.67 4.63
CA HIS A 371 2.49 8.19 5.99
C HIS A 371 2.85 9.18 7.10
N PHE A 372 2.35 10.41 6.98
CA PHE A 372 2.45 11.38 8.06
C PHE A 372 1.48 11.05 9.21
N GLY A 373 1.95 11.11 10.46
CA GLY A 373 1.08 11.26 11.63
C GLY A 373 1.22 10.21 12.72
N GLY A 374 2.29 9.42 12.72
CA GLY A 374 2.63 8.47 13.78
C GLY A 374 3.21 9.15 15.02
N PHE A 375 4.03 10.21 14.85
CA PHE A 375 4.64 11.03 15.92
C PHE A 375 5.50 10.28 16.95
N ASP A 376 5.79 9.01 16.71
CA ASP A 376 6.45 8.12 17.68
C ASP A 376 7.85 7.70 17.22
N GLU A 377 8.20 7.95 15.96
CA GLU A 377 9.51 7.61 15.42
C GLU A 377 10.58 8.65 15.76
N THR A 378 11.60 8.21 16.50
CA THR A 378 12.81 8.97 16.77
C THR A 378 14.05 8.10 16.54
N ALA A 379 15.18 8.73 16.22
CA ALA A 379 16.45 8.04 16.04
C ALA A 379 17.60 8.78 16.75
N PRO A 380 18.69 8.07 17.14
CA PRO A 380 19.89 8.73 17.64
C PRO A 380 20.45 9.70 16.59
N ARG A 381 20.98 10.83 17.06
CA ARG A 381 21.48 11.91 16.18
C ARG A 381 22.56 11.42 15.21
N GLY A 382 22.41 11.82 13.95
CA GLY A 382 23.27 11.48 12.83
C GLY A 382 22.86 12.26 11.57
N GLN A 383 23.66 12.14 10.52
CA GLN A 383 23.45 12.89 9.26
C GLN A 383 22.16 12.48 8.53
N PHE A 384 21.79 11.20 8.60
CA PHE A 384 20.64 10.61 7.89
C PHE A 384 19.50 10.25 8.85
N THR A 385 19.43 10.94 9.98
CA THR A 385 18.45 10.66 11.04
C THR A 385 17.85 11.97 11.54
N SER A 386 16.54 11.99 11.71
CA SER A 386 15.80 13.12 12.25
C SER A 386 16.31 13.51 13.65
N GLN A 387 16.37 14.81 13.92
CA GLN A 387 16.83 15.34 15.22
C GLN A 387 15.71 15.38 16.26
N GLY A 388 14.45 15.37 15.81
CA GLY A 388 13.23 15.18 16.59
C GLY A 388 12.46 13.96 16.11
N ASP A 389 11.14 13.97 16.31
CA ASP A 389 10.30 13.01 15.59
C ASP A 389 10.28 13.30 14.08
N TRP A 390 9.88 12.29 13.32
CA TRP A 390 9.95 12.33 11.86
C TRP A 390 9.01 13.41 11.28
N GLU A 391 7.84 13.62 11.88
CA GLU A 391 6.88 14.65 11.48
C GLU A 391 7.37 16.07 11.75
N GLU A 392 8.06 16.32 12.86
CA GLU A 392 8.69 17.62 13.15
C GLU A 392 9.75 17.93 12.08
N THR A 393 10.56 16.93 11.70
CA THR A 393 11.55 17.07 10.63
C THR A 393 10.88 17.33 9.28
N LEU A 394 9.81 16.60 8.96
CA LEU A 394 9.05 16.82 7.73
C LEU A 394 8.42 18.23 7.68
N ALA A 395 7.90 18.72 8.80
CA ALA A 395 7.32 20.06 8.92
C ALA A 395 8.36 21.17 8.66
N GLU A 396 9.61 20.99 9.11
CA GLU A 396 10.73 21.87 8.79
C GLU A 396 11.09 21.81 7.31
N MET A 397 11.19 20.59 6.76
CA MET A 397 11.51 20.37 5.35
C MET A 397 10.48 21.00 4.40
N VAL A 398 9.19 20.97 4.74
CA VAL A 398 8.13 21.63 3.95
C VAL A 398 8.33 23.15 3.86
N GLY A 399 8.92 23.77 4.89
CA GLY A 399 9.30 25.19 4.86
C GLY A 399 10.56 25.47 4.03
N GLU A 400 11.42 24.48 3.85
CA GLU A 400 12.69 24.59 3.12
C GLU A 400 12.55 24.26 1.63
N PHE A 401 11.80 23.21 1.28
CA PHE A 401 11.74 22.66 -0.08
C PHE A 401 10.38 22.88 -0.74
N PRO A 402 10.29 23.71 -1.80
CA PRO A 402 9.00 24.06 -2.42
C PRO A 402 8.31 22.87 -3.12
N ASN A 403 9.10 21.87 -3.52
CA ASN A 403 8.69 20.69 -4.28
C ASN A 403 8.38 19.46 -3.39
N LEU A 404 8.37 19.64 -2.06
CA LEU A 404 8.06 18.59 -1.09
C LEU A 404 6.59 18.61 -0.69
N TYR A 405 5.96 17.44 -0.76
CA TYR A 405 4.61 17.16 -0.32
C TYR A 405 4.62 15.96 0.64
N PHE A 406 3.50 15.73 1.32
CA PHE A 406 3.30 14.57 2.17
C PHE A 406 1.85 14.12 2.14
N ASP A 407 1.60 12.86 2.46
CA ASP A 407 0.24 12.31 2.50
C ASP A 407 -0.13 11.67 3.84
N LEU A 408 -1.44 11.59 4.06
CA LEU A 408 -2.07 11.00 5.23
C LEU A 408 -2.34 9.49 5.05
N GLY A 409 -1.55 8.78 4.23
CA GLY A 409 -1.74 7.35 4.02
C GLY A 409 -1.68 6.55 5.32
N TYR A 410 -2.65 5.66 5.57
CA TYR A 410 -2.76 4.86 6.78
C TYR A 410 -2.86 5.68 8.09
N TRP A 411 -3.53 6.83 8.08
CA TRP A 411 -3.67 7.70 9.27
C TRP A 411 -4.78 7.22 10.22
N SER A 412 -4.69 5.94 10.61
CA SER A 412 -5.75 5.19 11.27
C SER A 412 -6.15 5.80 12.62
N GLU A 413 -5.16 6.24 13.40
CA GLU A 413 -5.25 6.85 14.72
C GLU A 413 -6.06 8.13 14.70
N ALA A 414 -5.95 8.92 13.61
CA ALA A 414 -6.74 10.11 13.39
C ALA A 414 -8.04 9.86 12.63
N SER A 415 -8.24 8.69 12.01
CA SER A 415 -9.48 8.39 11.29
C SER A 415 -10.53 7.73 12.19
N GLN A 416 -10.12 7.05 13.25
CA GLN A 416 -11.03 6.39 14.20
C GLN A 416 -11.82 7.43 15.00
N THR A 417 -13.11 7.17 15.24
CA THR A 417 -14.04 8.16 15.84
C THR A 417 -13.83 8.37 17.34
N GLU A 418 -13.18 7.44 18.04
CA GLU A 418 -12.97 7.50 19.50
C GLU A 418 -11.61 6.88 19.87
N GLY A 419 -10.94 7.42 20.89
CA GLY A 419 -9.68 6.87 21.43
C GLY A 419 -8.69 7.95 21.89
N ASP A 420 -7.84 7.63 22.87
CA ASP A 420 -6.83 8.54 23.39
C ASP A 420 -5.76 8.92 22.34
N GLU A 421 -5.47 8.00 21.41
CA GLU A 421 -4.54 8.23 20.30
C GLU A 421 -5.04 9.31 19.34
N ARG A 422 -6.34 9.37 19.04
CA ARG A 422 -6.93 10.42 18.20
C ARG A 422 -6.63 11.80 18.75
N ALA A 423 -6.92 12.01 20.04
CA ALA A 423 -6.72 13.31 20.68
C ALA A 423 -5.24 13.74 20.66
N ARG A 424 -4.32 12.79 20.92
CA ARG A 424 -2.87 13.02 20.84
C ARG A 424 -2.43 13.42 19.43
N VAL A 425 -2.78 12.61 18.43
CA VAL A 425 -2.39 12.82 17.03
C VAL A 425 -2.95 14.14 16.50
N LEU A 426 -4.23 14.45 16.74
CA LEU A 426 -4.82 15.73 16.31
C LEU A 426 -4.20 16.93 17.02
N ALA A 427 -3.85 16.82 18.31
CA ALA A 427 -3.16 17.88 19.03
C ALA A 427 -1.76 18.15 18.45
N ARG A 428 -0.99 17.10 18.15
CA ARG A 428 0.34 17.22 17.51
C ARG A 428 0.23 17.80 16.10
N THR A 429 -0.69 17.31 15.28
CA THR A 429 -0.94 17.85 13.93
C THR A 429 -1.35 19.33 13.99
N ARG A 430 -2.24 19.72 14.91
CA ARG A 430 -2.64 21.13 15.09
C ARG A 430 -1.45 22.01 15.48
N ALA A 431 -0.60 21.55 16.40
CA ALA A 431 0.59 22.29 16.81
C ALA A 431 1.54 22.54 15.62
N LEU A 432 1.74 21.53 14.76
CA LEU A 432 2.56 21.66 13.55
C LEU A 432 1.93 22.59 12.52
N LEU A 433 0.63 22.46 12.23
CA LEU A 433 -0.07 23.34 11.29
C LEU A 433 -0.02 24.81 11.73
N ASN A 434 -0.15 25.08 13.04
CA ASN A 434 -0.05 26.44 13.58
C ASN A 434 1.35 27.03 13.45
N ARG A 435 2.39 26.19 13.56
CA ARG A 435 3.80 26.61 13.47
C ARG A 435 4.29 26.71 12.02
N SER A 436 3.78 25.86 11.14
CA SER A 436 4.14 25.79 9.72
C SER A 436 2.87 25.75 8.85
N PRO A 437 2.26 26.92 8.56
CA PRO A 437 1.04 26.98 7.74
C PRO A 437 1.20 26.39 6.33
N LEU A 438 2.43 26.36 5.80
CA LEU A 438 2.74 25.72 4.51
C LEU A 438 2.43 24.22 4.48
N MET A 439 2.35 23.56 5.64
CA MET A 439 1.92 22.16 5.70
C MET A 439 0.50 21.97 5.15
N GLY A 440 -0.44 22.87 5.42
CA GLY A 440 -1.79 22.81 4.82
C GLY A 440 -1.78 22.95 3.30
N GLU A 441 -0.74 23.58 2.73
CA GLU A 441 -0.53 23.73 1.29
C GLU A 441 0.23 22.55 0.66
N ARG A 442 0.65 21.56 1.45
CA ARG A 442 1.46 20.40 1.00
C ARG A 442 0.95 19.05 1.47
N MET A 443 0.02 19.03 2.43
CA MET A 443 -0.69 17.85 2.91
C MET A 443 -1.65 17.32 1.86
N MET A 444 -1.65 16.01 1.62
CA MET A 444 -2.52 15.35 0.65
C MET A 444 -3.28 14.19 1.30
N TYR A 445 -4.52 13.97 0.87
CA TYR A 445 -5.27 12.78 1.25
C TYR A 445 -4.70 11.53 0.58
N GLY A 446 -4.44 10.49 1.37
CA GLY A 446 -4.08 9.15 0.93
C GLY A 446 -4.73 8.12 1.85
N SER A 447 -5.21 6.99 1.31
CA SER A 447 -5.82 5.94 2.13
C SER A 447 -4.83 4.89 2.62
N ASP A 448 -3.83 4.58 1.80
CA ASP A 448 -3.04 3.34 1.86
C ASP A 448 -3.92 2.06 1.85
N TRP A 449 -5.11 2.13 1.24
CA TRP A 449 -5.79 0.93 0.80
C TRP A 449 -4.85 0.17 -0.13
N SER A 450 -4.76 -1.15 -0.18
CA SER A 450 -5.50 -2.22 0.50
C SER A 450 -4.90 -2.64 1.84
N MET A 451 -3.77 -2.04 2.26
CA MET A 451 -3.15 -2.35 3.55
C MET A 451 -4.09 -2.00 4.71
N LEU A 452 -4.76 -0.84 4.60
CA LEU A 452 -5.78 -0.41 5.54
C LEU A 452 -6.93 -1.43 5.69
N GLY A 453 -7.18 -2.29 4.70
CA GLY A 453 -8.20 -3.35 4.77
C GLY A 453 -8.00 -4.38 5.90
N ARG A 454 -6.85 -4.36 6.58
CA ARG A 454 -6.60 -5.11 7.81
C ARG A 454 -7.30 -4.53 9.03
N GLU A 455 -7.62 -3.24 9.02
CA GLU A 455 -8.32 -2.56 10.10
C GLU A 455 -9.83 -2.79 9.99
N PRO A 456 -10.52 -3.26 11.04
CA PRO A 456 -11.98 -3.45 10.97
C PRO A 456 -12.71 -2.19 10.49
N GLY A 457 -12.31 -1.01 10.99
CA GLY A 457 -12.92 0.28 10.66
C GLY A 457 -12.56 0.86 9.29
N HIS A 458 -11.83 0.13 8.44
CA HIS A 458 -11.35 0.66 7.16
C HIS A 458 -12.45 1.29 6.28
N PRO A 459 -13.70 0.77 6.19
CA PRO A 459 -14.69 1.39 5.30
C PRO A 459 -15.06 2.82 5.68
N ALA A 460 -14.93 3.16 6.97
CA ALA A 460 -15.22 4.50 7.50
C ALA A 460 -14.03 5.46 7.40
N TYR A 461 -12.88 5.03 6.87
CA TYR A 461 -11.64 5.81 6.91
C TYR A 461 -11.75 7.19 6.27
N LEU A 462 -12.32 7.28 5.05
CA LEU A 462 -12.50 8.56 4.37
C LEU A 462 -13.34 9.52 5.21
N ALA A 463 -14.46 9.04 5.77
CA ALA A 463 -15.31 9.82 6.66
C ALA A 463 -14.55 10.26 7.94
N GLY A 464 -13.75 9.36 8.51
CA GLY A 464 -12.90 9.61 9.66
C GLY A 464 -11.86 10.69 9.42
N VAL A 465 -11.17 10.67 8.28
CA VAL A 465 -10.20 11.71 7.90
C VAL A 465 -10.89 13.05 7.71
N LEU A 466 -12.05 13.12 7.07
CA LEU A 466 -12.79 14.38 6.91
C LEU A 466 -13.20 14.96 8.27
N ALA A 467 -13.65 14.11 9.20
CA ALA A 467 -13.96 14.53 10.57
C ALA A 467 -12.70 15.07 11.27
N ALA A 468 -11.55 14.42 11.09
CA ALA A 468 -10.28 14.91 11.63
C ALA A 468 -9.86 16.27 11.06
N LEU A 469 -10.01 16.49 9.74
CA LEU A 469 -9.70 17.79 9.12
C LEU A 469 -10.63 18.89 9.66
N ALA A 470 -11.92 18.60 9.85
CA ALA A 470 -12.86 19.53 10.46
C ALA A 470 -12.50 19.84 11.92
N GLU A 471 -12.13 18.84 12.72
CA GLU A 471 -11.68 19.02 14.11
C GLU A 471 -10.36 19.81 14.19
N LEU A 472 -9.47 19.67 13.21
CA LEU A 472 -8.26 20.49 13.11
C LEU A 472 -8.58 21.96 12.80
N GLY A 473 -9.83 22.27 12.41
CA GLY A 473 -10.30 23.62 12.12
C GLY A 473 -10.03 24.08 10.70
N LEU A 474 -9.80 23.16 9.76
CA LEU A 474 -9.66 23.51 8.35
C LEU A 474 -11.02 23.95 7.79
N ASP A 475 -11.03 25.05 7.06
CA ASP A 475 -12.21 25.48 6.32
C ASP A 475 -12.43 24.62 5.05
N GLU A 476 -13.52 24.91 4.32
CA GLU A 476 -13.87 24.18 3.10
C GLU A 476 -12.76 24.27 2.04
N ALA A 477 -12.17 25.46 1.83
CA ALA A 477 -11.13 25.67 0.83
C ALA A 477 -9.82 24.95 1.19
N GLN A 478 -9.43 24.94 2.46
CA GLN A 478 -8.28 24.19 2.97
C GLN A 478 -8.52 22.69 2.84
N THR A 479 -9.72 22.23 3.16
CA THR A 479 -10.11 20.82 3.00
C THR A 479 -10.04 20.40 1.54
N GLU A 480 -10.53 21.21 0.61
CA GLU A 480 -10.43 20.93 -0.84
C GLU A 480 -8.99 20.86 -1.35
N LYS A 481 -8.09 21.67 -0.79
CA LYS A 481 -6.65 21.57 -1.09
C LYS A 481 -6.09 20.23 -0.64
N VAL A 482 -6.36 19.81 0.60
CA VAL A 482 -5.90 18.51 1.13
C VAL A 482 -6.48 17.34 0.32
N MET A 483 -7.77 17.39 0.02
CA MET A 483 -8.47 16.32 -0.66
C MET A 483 -8.13 16.20 -2.15
N GLY A 484 -7.52 17.20 -2.79
CA GLY A 484 -7.17 17.07 -4.21
C GLY A 484 -6.32 18.19 -4.80
N GLY A 485 -6.48 19.44 -4.35
CA GLY A 485 -5.72 20.57 -4.89
C GLY A 485 -4.20 20.40 -4.77
N ASN A 486 -3.71 19.95 -3.61
CA ASN A 486 -2.29 19.73 -3.36
C ASN A 486 -1.75 18.56 -4.20
N ALA A 487 -2.52 17.47 -4.31
CA ALA A 487 -2.18 16.33 -5.16
C ALA A 487 -2.13 16.72 -6.65
N ALA A 488 -3.06 17.55 -7.13
CA ALA A 488 -3.04 18.05 -8.50
C ALA A 488 -1.77 18.88 -8.79
N ARG A 489 -1.31 19.70 -7.83
CA ARG A 489 -0.04 20.46 -7.96
C ARG A 489 1.18 19.54 -7.99
N TYR A 490 1.26 18.60 -7.05
CA TYR A 490 2.34 17.61 -6.96
C TYR A 490 2.46 16.76 -8.24
N LEU A 491 1.32 16.34 -8.79
CA LEU A 491 1.25 15.56 -10.01
C LEU A 491 1.39 16.40 -11.29
N GLY A 492 1.53 17.73 -11.19
CA GLY A 492 1.62 18.62 -12.35
C GLY A 492 0.37 18.64 -13.23
N LEU A 493 -0.81 18.42 -12.64
CA LEU A 493 -2.11 18.39 -13.35
C LEU A 493 -2.75 19.77 -13.47
N ASP A 494 -2.28 20.71 -12.66
CA ASP A 494 -2.75 22.10 -12.56
C ASP A 494 -2.09 23.05 -13.58
N ARG A 495 -1.12 22.56 -14.35
CA ARG A 495 -0.28 23.37 -15.25
C ARG A 495 0.08 22.62 -16.51
N GLU A 496 0.42 23.37 -17.56
CA GLU A 496 1.03 22.80 -18.77
C GLU A 496 2.45 22.31 -18.48
N GLY A 497 2.83 21.18 -19.09
CA GLY A 497 4.12 20.53 -18.83
C GLY A 497 4.27 19.20 -19.55
N LYS A 498 5.43 18.56 -19.40
CA LYS A 498 5.68 17.22 -19.96
C LYS A 498 4.72 16.19 -19.35
N GLN A 499 4.47 16.30 -18.05
CA GLN A 499 3.56 15.42 -17.32
C GLN A 499 2.12 15.55 -17.80
N ARG A 500 1.61 16.79 -17.90
CA ARG A 500 0.27 17.07 -18.42
C ARG A 500 0.06 16.53 -19.82
N ARG A 501 1.06 16.70 -20.71
CA ARG A 501 1.03 16.15 -22.08
C ARG A 501 1.01 14.63 -22.12
N ARG A 502 1.81 13.95 -21.29
CA ARG A 502 1.79 12.47 -21.20
C ARG A 502 0.44 11.94 -20.72
N MET A 503 -0.15 12.59 -19.72
CA MET A 503 -1.46 12.22 -19.22
C MET A 503 -2.53 12.39 -20.32
N ALA A 504 -2.55 13.53 -21.01
CA ALA A 504 -3.48 13.76 -22.12
C ALA A 504 -3.35 12.71 -23.22
N PHE A 505 -2.12 12.28 -23.55
CA PHE A 505 -1.89 11.25 -24.57
C PHE A 505 -2.58 9.92 -24.26
N VAL A 506 -2.64 9.51 -22.99
CA VAL A 506 -3.23 8.23 -22.59
C VAL A 506 -4.71 8.35 -22.19
N TYR A 507 -5.08 9.45 -21.53
CA TYR A 507 -6.38 9.59 -20.87
C TYR A 507 -7.33 10.57 -21.56
N ALA A 508 -6.97 11.15 -22.71
CA ALA A 508 -7.84 12.11 -23.40
C ALA A 508 -9.27 11.61 -23.54
N GLU A 509 -9.51 10.37 -23.95
CA GLU A 509 -10.86 9.84 -24.15
C GLU A 509 -11.54 9.33 -22.86
N HIS A 510 -10.87 9.40 -21.71
CA HIS A 510 -11.43 8.93 -20.45
C HIS A 510 -12.53 9.89 -19.96
N PRO A 511 -13.73 9.40 -19.58
CA PRO A 511 -14.88 10.27 -19.26
C PRO A 511 -14.62 11.22 -18.09
N ILE A 512 -14.00 10.73 -17.02
CA ILE A 512 -13.63 11.57 -15.86
C ILE A 512 -12.49 12.54 -16.19
N TYR A 513 -11.59 12.17 -17.12
CA TYR A 513 -10.56 13.10 -17.57
C TYR A 513 -11.21 14.27 -18.30
N GLN A 514 -12.07 13.99 -19.28
CA GLN A 514 -12.81 15.01 -20.02
C GLN A 514 -13.60 15.95 -19.10
N ASP A 515 -14.33 15.38 -18.14
CA ASP A 515 -15.13 16.15 -17.19
C ASP A 515 -14.30 17.06 -16.28
N ILE A 516 -13.13 16.61 -15.82
CA ILE A 516 -12.31 17.37 -14.87
C ILE A 516 -11.39 18.39 -15.59
N PHE A 517 -10.87 18.03 -16.76
CA PHE A 517 -9.67 18.65 -17.32
C PHE A 517 -9.85 19.33 -18.67
N ASN A 518 -10.96 19.09 -19.38
CA ASN A 518 -11.20 19.64 -20.72
C ASN A 518 -12.44 20.56 -20.79
N GLN A 519 -12.86 21.15 -19.66
CA GLN A 519 -13.94 22.16 -19.63
C GLN A 519 -13.48 23.53 -20.14
#